data_AF-Q9FMK0-F1
#
_entry.id   AF-Q9FMK0-F1
#
_cell.length_a   1.000
_cell.length_b   1.000
_cell.length_c   1.000
_cell.angle_alpha   90.00
_cell.angle_beta   90.00
_cell.angle_gamma   90.00
#
_symmetry.space_group_name_H-M   'P 1'
#
loop_
_entity.id
_entity.type
_entity.pdbx_description
1 polymer ?
#
loop_
_entity_poly.entity_id
_entity_poly.type
_entity_poly.pdbx_seq_one_letter_code
_entity_poly.pdbx_strand_id
1 'polypeptide(L)'
;MSSLQLLTLLLLISTVSIPVVTCRQWCTPMPNTSDEQLQANIDFACSNGVDCTPIQPGGNCYNPNTLFDHASYVMNAYYHSHGRVEDACSRQWCMAMPNATGEQLQANIDYACSQNVDCTPIQPGGTCYEPNTLLDHASFAMNAYYQSHGRIEDACRFGRTGCFVFIDPSNGSCIYYT
;
A
#
# COMPACT_ATOMS: atom_id res chain seq x y z
N MET A 1 46.51 26.86 27.46
CA MET A 1 45.95 28.03 26.75
C MET A 1 46.30 27.89 25.27
N SER A 2 45.43 27.69 24.28
CA SER A 2 44.09 27.11 24.20
C SER A 2 43.86 26.84 22.71
N SER A 3 43.65 25.56 22.36
CA SER A 3 42.52 25.13 21.52
C SER A 3 42.40 25.71 20.10
N LEU A 4 43.31 25.33 19.19
CA LEU A 4 43.03 25.26 17.74
C LEU A 4 42.69 23.82 17.36
N GLN A 5 41.47 23.37 17.66
CA GLN A 5 40.85 22.15 17.12
C GLN A 5 39.42 22.08 17.68
N LEU A 6 38.48 22.85 17.14
CA LEU A 6 37.03 22.61 17.18
C LEU A 6 36.32 23.79 16.51
N LEU A 7 35.21 23.52 15.80
CA LEU A 7 34.39 24.44 14.99
C LEU A 7 35.09 24.86 13.68
N THR A 8 34.79 24.29 12.51
CA THR A 8 33.46 24.31 11.88
C THR A 8 33.29 23.13 10.91
N LEU A 9 32.93 21.96 11.42
CA LEU A 9 32.21 20.95 10.62
C LEU A 9 30.72 21.32 10.69
N LEU A 10 30.34 22.39 10.00
CA LEU A 10 28.93 22.68 9.74
C LEU A 10 28.45 21.60 8.77
N LEU A 11 27.78 20.61 9.35
CA LEU A 11 27.05 19.57 8.66
C LEU A 11 26.29 20.19 7.49
N LEU A 12 26.71 19.87 6.27
CA LEU A 12 25.81 19.83 5.12
C LEU A 12 24.82 18.70 5.42
N ILE A 13 23.87 18.96 6.33
CA ILE A 13 22.60 18.28 6.30
C ILE A 13 21.95 18.86 5.06
N SER A 14 22.33 18.32 3.89
CA SER A 14 21.45 18.35 2.76
C SER A 14 20.15 17.80 3.32
N THR A 15 19.15 18.66 3.46
CA THR A 15 17.77 18.22 3.59
C THR A 15 17.46 17.57 2.27
N VAL A 16 17.96 16.34 2.09
CA VAL A 16 17.45 15.40 1.12
C VAL A 16 16.00 15.29 1.57
N SER A 17 15.16 16.07 0.90
CA SER A 17 13.73 15.85 0.92
C SER A 17 13.56 14.54 0.18
N ILE A 18 13.87 13.44 0.86
CA ILE A 18 13.51 12.11 0.39
C ILE A 18 12.01 12.25 0.23
N PRO A 19 11.46 12.07 -0.98
CA PRO A 19 10.03 12.09 -1.16
C PRO A 19 9.50 11.11 -0.12
N VAL A 20 8.72 11.63 0.84
CA VAL A 20 8.07 10.76 1.82
C VAL A 20 7.26 9.83 0.94
N VAL A 21 7.66 8.55 0.87
CA VAL A 21 6.87 7.53 0.19
C VAL A 21 5.65 7.36 1.07
N THR A 22 4.70 8.26 0.88
CA THR A 22 3.37 8.18 1.47
C THR A 22 2.69 7.06 0.72
N CYS A 23 2.01 6.18 1.43
CA CYS A 23 1.03 5.31 0.81
C CYS A 23 -0.07 6.14 0.17
N ARG A 24 0.15 6.52 -1.09
CA ARG A 24 -0.90 7.04 -1.93
C ARG A 24 -1.80 5.86 -2.21
N GLN A 25 -2.88 5.81 -1.45
CA GLN A 25 -3.96 4.87 -1.70
C GLN A 25 -4.55 5.19 -3.05
N TRP A 26 -4.50 4.20 -3.92
CA TRP A 26 -5.14 4.24 -5.22
C TRP A 26 -6.33 3.31 -5.18
N CYS A 27 -7.53 3.81 -5.49
CA CYS A 27 -8.69 2.94 -5.65
C CYS A 27 -8.65 2.34 -7.06
N THR A 28 -8.46 1.02 -7.16
CA THR A 28 -8.48 0.28 -8.43
C THR A 28 -9.66 -0.69 -8.45
N PRO A 29 -10.16 -1.09 -9.64
CA PRO A 29 -11.15 -2.14 -9.77
C PRO A 29 -10.56 -3.49 -9.35
N MET A 30 -11.41 -4.46 -9.00
CA MET A 30 -10.94 -5.82 -8.74
C MET A 30 -10.52 -6.51 -10.05
N PRO A 31 -9.47 -7.35 -10.05
CA PRO A 31 -8.88 -7.91 -11.27
C PRO A 31 -9.82 -8.82 -12.09
N ASN A 32 -10.96 -9.25 -11.53
CA ASN A 32 -11.95 -10.11 -12.19
C ASN A 32 -13.33 -9.44 -12.32
N THR A 33 -13.42 -8.11 -12.20
CA THR A 33 -14.67 -7.37 -12.42
C THR A 33 -15.06 -7.46 -13.89
N SER A 34 -16.34 -7.75 -14.18
CA SER A 34 -16.82 -7.85 -15.57
C SER A 34 -16.82 -6.48 -16.25
N ASP A 35 -16.72 -6.47 -17.58
CA ASP A 35 -16.79 -5.24 -18.38
C ASP A 35 -18.06 -4.42 -18.08
N GLU A 36 -19.20 -5.09 -17.86
CA GLU A 36 -20.46 -4.45 -17.48
C GLU A 36 -20.36 -3.74 -16.13
N GLN A 37 -19.73 -4.37 -15.14
CA GLN A 37 -19.52 -3.79 -13.81
C GLN A 37 -18.49 -2.67 -13.85
N LEU A 38 -17.43 -2.81 -14.65
CA LEU A 38 -16.44 -1.75 -14.87
C LEU A 38 -17.10 -0.51 -15.49
N GLN A 39 -17.91 -0.71 -16.53
CA GLN A 39 -18.64 0.38 -17.17
C GLN A 39 -19.64 1.04 -16.22
N ALA A 40 -20.39 0.26 -15.44
CA ALA A 40 -21.32 0.80 -14.44
C ALA A 40 -20.59 1.65 -13.37
N ASN A 41 -19.40 1.23 -12.94
CA ASN A 41 -18.58 2.00 -12.01
C ASN A 41 -18.08 3.31 -12.63
N ILE A 42 -17.70 3.29 -13.91
CA ILE A 42 -17.33 4.50 -14.65
C ILE A 42 -18.52 5.46 -14.72
N ASP A 43 -19.68 4.97 -15.19
CA ASP A 43 -20.89 5.77 -15.34
C ASP A 43 -21.33 6.40 -14.02
N PHE A 44 -21.25 5.63 -12.93
CA PHE A 44 -21.53 6.11 -11.59
C PHE A 44 -20.59 7.25 -11.19
N ALA A 45 -19.27 7.06 -11.29
CA ALA A 45 -18.30 8.07 -10.88
C ALA A 45 -18.47 9.38 -11.68
N CYS A 46 -18.60 9.27 -13.00
CA CYS A 46 -18.80 10.42 -13.89
C CYS A 46 -20.11 11.18 -13.58
N SER A 47 -21.16 10.45 -13.23
CA SER A 47 -22.46 11.05 -12.86
C SER A 47 -22.44 11.68 -11.47
N ASN A 48 -21.49 11.31 -10.62
CA ASN A 48 -21.34 11.78 -9.25
C ASN A 48 -20.08 12.64 -9.08
N GLY A 49 -19.86 13.59 -10.00
CA GLY A 49 -18.91 14.69 -9.78
C GLY A 49 -17.44 14.41 -10.09
N VAL A 50 -17.10 13.27 -10.69
CA VAL A 50 -15.75 13.02 -11.24
C VAL A 50 -15.66 13.57 -12.66
N ASP A 51 -14.55 14.26 -12.97
CA ASP A 51 -14.21 14.67 -14.33
C ASP A 51 -13.70 13.47 -15.14
N CYS A 52 -14.52 13.01 -16.08
CA CYS A 52 -14.21 11.89 -16.97
C CYS A 52 -13.69 12.32 -18.35
N THR A 53 -13.51 13.63 -18.62
CA THR A 53 -12.91 14.09 -19.88
C THR A 53 -11.51 13.51 -20.15
N PRO A 54 -10.65 13.24 -19.14
CA PRO A 54 -9.30 12.71 -19.39
C PRO A 54 -9.28 11.28 -19.96
N ILE A 55 -10.32 10.48 -19.74
CA ILE A 55 -10.41 9.08 -20.22
C ILE A 55 -11.15 8.94 -21.56
N GLN A 56 -11.66 10.03 -22.13
CA GLN A 56 -12.35 10.02 -23.44
C GLN A 56 -11.35 10.09 -24.61
N PRO A 57 -11.76 9.77 -25.85
CA PRO A 57 -10.87 9.87 -27.01
C PRO A 57 -10.21 11.25 -27.13
N GLY A 58 -8.88 11.26 -27.14
CA GLY A 58 -8.07 12.50 -27.16
C GLY A 58 -7.73 13.06 -25.77
N GLY A 59 -8.22 12.44 -24.70
CA GLY A 59 -7.85 12.76 -23.32
C GLY A 59 -6.48 12.22 -22.91
N ASN A 60 -5.86 12.87 -21.94
CA ASN A 60 -4.49 12.55 -21.48
C ASN A 60 -4.38 11.21 -20.74
N CYS A 61 -5.50 10.63 -20.30
CA CYS A 61 -5.59 9.34 -19.61
C CYS A 61 -6.39 8.31 -20.43
N TYR A 62 -6.56 8.54 -21.74
CA TYR A 62 -7.27 7.62 -22.63
C TYR A 62 -6.51 6.30 -22.84
N ASN A 63 -5.17 6.35 -22.83
CA ASN A 63 -4.32 5.19 -23.07
C ASN A 63 -3.65 4.72 -21.75
N PRO A 64 -3.60 3.40 -21.49
CA PRO A 64 -4.17 2.30 -22.27
C PRO A 64 -5.72 2.33 -22.36
N ASN A 65 -6.25 2.05 -23.55
CA ASN A 65 -7.68 2.12 -23.83
C ASN A 65 -8.36 0.80 -23.42
N THR A 66 -8.50 0.58 -22.12
CA THR A 66 -9.23 -0.55 -21.55
C THR A 66 -10.24 -0.06 -20.52
N LEU A 67 -11.34 -0.81 -20.35
CA LEU A 67 -12.34 -0.52 -19.32
C LEU A 67 -11.73 -0.57 -17.91
N PHE A 68 -10.77 -1.46 -17.68
CA PHE A 68 -10.11 -1.59 -16.38
C PHE A 68 -9.29 -0.33 -16.05
N ASP A 69 -8.52 0.18 -17.01
CA ASP A 69 -7.68 1.36 -16.81
C ASP A 69 -8.51 2.64 -16.66
N HIS A 70 -9.57 2.78 -17.46
CA HIS A 70 -10.52 3.89 -17.32
C HIS A 70 -11.26 3.86 -15.99
N ALA A 71 -11.74 2.67 -15.57
CA ALA A 71 -12.38 2.48 -14.27
C ALA A 71 -11.41 2.78 -13.11
N SER A 72 -10.16 2.35 -13.20
CA SER A 72 -9.10 2.66 -12.23
C SER A 72 -8.87 4.15 -12.06
N TYR A 73 -8.88 4.91 -13.15
CA TYR A 73 -8.76 6.36 -13.09
C TYR A 73 -9.94 7.00 -12.35
N VAL A 74 -11.18 6.73 -12.79
CA VAL A 74 -12.37 7.42 -12.27
C VAL A 74 -12.75 6.97 -10.87
N MET A 75 -12.55 5.70 -10.53
CA MET A 75 -12.77 5.20 -9.16
C MET A 75 -11.79 5.86 -8.19
N ASN A 76 -10.52 6.01 -8.58
CA ASN A 76 -9.55 6.72 -7.77
C ASN A 76 -9.89 8.22 -7.61
N ALA A 77 -10.32 8.87 -8.69
CA ALA A 77 -10.76 10.26 -8.64
C ALA A 77 -12.02 10.45 -7.77
N TYR A 78 -12.97 9.52 -7.84
CA TYR A 78 -14.18 9.51 -6.99
C TYR A 78 -13.80 9.39 -5.51
N TYR A 79 -12.92 8.43 -5.19
CA TYR A 79 -12.40 8.21 -3.86
C TYR A 79 -11.72 9.46 -3.25
N HIS A 80 -10.90 10.16 -4.04
CA HIS A 80 -10.23 11.37 -3.58
C HIS A 80 -11.15 12.59 -3.42
N SER A 81 -12.23 12.67 -4.20
CA SER A 81 -13.13 13.84 -4.21
C SER A 81 -14.23 13.76 -3.16
N HIS A 82 -14.74 12.57 -2.85
CA HIS A 82 -15.88 12.40 -1.94
C HIS A 82 -15.49 11.99 -0.52
N GLY A 83 -14.19 11.80 -0.28
CA GLY A 83 -13.66 11.35 1.01
C GLY A 83 -14.03 9.90 1.32
N ARG A 84 -13.34 9.35 2.32
CA ARG A 84 -13.71 8.06 2.89
C ARG A 84 -15.02 8.23 3.65
N VAL A 85 -16.07 7.52 3.26
CA VAL A 85 -17.19 7.29 4.16
C VAL A 85 -16.60 6.61 5.40
N GLU A 86 -16.71 7.22 6.58
CA GLU A 86 -15.99 6.77 7.79
C GLU A 86 -16.33 5.32 8.20
N ASP A 87 -17.40 4.72 7.64
CA ASP A 87 -17.77 3.32 7.86
C ASP A 87 -17.38 2.34 6.74
N ALA A 88 -16.70 2.80 5.67
CA ALA A 88 -16.22 1.92 4.59
C ALA A 88 -14.89 1.20 4.92
N CYS A 89 -14.27 1.48 6.07
CA CYS A 89 -12.91 1.04 6.41
C CYS A 89 -12.77 0.49 7.85
N SER A 90 -13.74 -0.30 8.33
CA SER A 90 -13.58 -1.02 9.61
C SER A 90 -12.46 -2.07 9.57
N ARG A 91 -12.07 -2.49 8.36
CA ARG A 91 -10.98 -3.43 8.08
C ARG A 91 -9.85 -2.71 7.33
N GLN A 92 -8.66 -2.82 7.91
CA GLN A 92 -7.43 -2.18 7.44
C GLN A 92 -6.31 -3.17 7.67
N TRP A 93 -5.41 -3.28 6.70
CA TRP A 93 -4.25 -4.16 6.75
C TRP A 93 -2.97 -3.35 6.56
N CYS A 94 -1.86 -3.90 7.06
CA CYS A 94 -0.53 -3.35 6.82
C CYS A 94 0.26 -4.22 5.85
N MET A 95 0.57 -3.70 4.67
CA MET A 95 1.33 -4.39 3.61
C MET A 95 2.73 -3.79 3.48
N ALA A 96 3.68 -4.57 2.95
CA ALA A 96 4.99 -4.05 2.59
C ALA A 96 4.91 -3.20 1.31
N MET A 97 5.73 -2.15 1.22
CA MET A 97 5.79 -1.32 0.00
C MET A 97 6.58 -2.03 -1.11
N PRO A 98 6.09 -2.01 -2.38
CA PRO A 98 6.78 -2.64 -3.50
C PRO A 98 8.17 -2.07 -3.82
N ASN A 99 8.47 -0.85 -3.37
CA ASN A 99 9.77 -0.20 -3.57
C ASN A 99 10.75 -0.42 -2.41
N ALA A 100 10.38 -1.18 -1.38
CA ALA A 100 11.30 -1.57 -0.32
C ALA A 100 12.37 -2.52 -0.87
N THR A 101 13.61 -2.36 -0.42
CA THR A 101 14.70 -3.25 -0.83
C THR A 101 14.54 -4.63 -0.22
N GLY A 102 15.13 -5.66 -0.83
CA GLY A 102 15.10 -7.02 -0.27
C GLY A 102 15.65 -7.08 1.17
N GLU A 103 16.67 -6.27 1.49
CA GLU A 103 17.21 -6.15 2.86
C GLU A 103 16.19 -5.54 3.83
N GLN A 104 15.47 -4.50 3.41
CA GLN A 104 14.41 -3.90 4.23
C GLN A 104 13.24 -4.88 4.45
N LEU A 105 12.84 -5.60 3.40
CA LEU A 105 11.78 -6.61 3.48
C LEU A 105 12.16 -7.75 4.44
N GLN A 106 13.39 -8.27 4.35
CA GLN A 106 13.87 -9.29 5.26
C GLN A 106 13.93 -8.77 6.71
N ALA A 107 14.43 -7.56 6.93
CA ALA A 107 14.46 -6.95 8.25
C ALA A 107 13.05 -6.77 8.84
N ASN A 108 12.05 -6.46 8.02
CA ASN A 108 10.65 -6.37 8.45
C ASN A 108 10.11 -7.74 8.89
N ILE A 109 10.39 -8.80 8.13
CA ILE A 109 10.03 -10.18 8.48
C ILE A 109 10.66 -10.54 9.82
N ASP A 110 11.98 -10.41 9.93
CA ASP A 110 12.75 -10.78 11.13
C ASP A 110 12.24 -10.03 12.38
N TYR A 111 11.98 -8.72 12.23
CA TYR A 111 11.42 -7.91 13.31
C TYR A 111 10.03 -8.41 13.71
N ALA A 112 9.08 -8.51 12.77
CA ALA A 112 7.72 -8.94 13.07
C ALA A 112 7.70 -10.31 13.75
N CYS A 113 8.40 -11.30 13.20
CA CYS A 113 8.47 -12.65 13.73
C CYS A 113 9.13 -12.72 15.12
N SER A 114 10.02 -11.77 15.46
CA SER A 114 10.60 -11.67 16.80
C SER A 114 9.62 -11.12 17.86
N GLN A 115 8.53 -10.47 17.44
CA GLN A 115 7.57 -9.79 18.31
C GLN A 115 6.29 -10.61 18.54
N ASN A 116 6.42 -11.91 18.80
CA ASN A 116 5.32 -12.84 19.05
C ASN A 116 4.28 -12.95 17.90
N VAL A 117 4.69 -12.66 16.67
CA VAL A 117 3.89 -12.93 15.47
C VAL A 117 4.13 -14.37 15.03
N ASP A 118 3.06 -15.10 14.72
CA ASP A 118 3.16 -16.42 14.11
C ASP A 118 3.55 -16.32 12.63
N CYS A 119 4.82 -16.60 12.35
CA CYS A 119 5.37 -16.63 10.99
C CYS A 119 5.40 -18.02 10.36
N THR A 120 4.81 -19.04 11.00
CA THR A 120 4.70 -20.37 10.37
C THR A 120 3.96 -20.37 9.02
N PRO A 121 2.95 -19.50 8.77
CA PRO A 121 2.25 -19.48 7.48
C PRO A 121 3.12 -19.09 6.28
N ILE A 122 4.20 -18.33 6.50
CA ILE A 122 5.11 -17.86 5.43
C ILE A 122 6.36 -18.74 5.27
N GLN A 123 6.51 -19.80 6.07
CA GLN A 123 7.62 -20.75 5.92
C GLN A 123 7.31 -21.79 4.83
N PRO A 124 8.33 -22.50 4.28
CA PRO A 124 8.10 -23.56 3.30
C PRO A 124 7.02 -24.57 3.74
N GLY A 125 5.99 -24.75 2.90
CA GLY A 125 4.82 -25.59 3.19
C GLY A 125 3.70 -24.90 3.97
N GLY A 126 3.87 -23.62 4.35
CA GLY A 126 2.85 -22.80 4.98
C GLY A 126 1.79 -22.28 3.99
N THR A 127 0.65 -21.85 4.53
CA THR A 127 -0.53 -21.43 3.74
C THR A 127 -0.34 -20.12 2.97
N CYS A 128 0.64 -19.31 3.36
CA CYS A 128 1.04 -18.02 2.79
C CYS A 128 2.47 -18.06 2.23
N TYR A 129 3.02 -19.25 1.98
CA TYR A 129 4.34 -19.37 1.37
C TYR A 129 4.34 -18.95 -0.10
N GLU A 130 3.26 -19.21 -0.82
CA GLU A 130 3.09 -18.78 -2.21
C GLU A 130 2.24 -17.50 -2.30
N PRO A 131 2.67 -16.47 -3.06
CA PRO A 131 3.88 -16.45 -3.87
C PRO A 131 5.16 -16.39 -3.02
N ASN A 132 6.17 -17.18 -3.39
CA ASN A 132 7.46 -17.21 -2.68
C ASN A 132 8.32 -15.96 -2.98
N THR A 133 7.89 -14.81 -2.47
CA THR A 133 8.64 -13.55 -2.56
C THR A 133 8.76 -12.89 -1.19
N LEU A 134 9.86 -12.14 -1.00
CA LEU A 134 10.06 -11.33 0.21
C LEU A 134 8.95 -10.29 0.41
N LEU A 135 8.36 -9.77 -0.67
CA LEU A 135 7.30 -8.77 -0.60
C LEU A 135 6.03 -9.37 0.01
N ASP A 136 5.63 -10.57 -0.46
CA ASP A 136 4.46 -11.27 0.01
C ASP A 136 4.63 -11.75 1.46
N HIS A 137 5.79 -12.33 1.79
CA HIS A 137 6.10 -12.78 3.15
C HIS A 137 6.18 -11.61 4.14
N ALA A 138 6.82 -10.51 3.76
CA ALA A 138 6.87 -9.30 4.59
C ALA A 138 5.48 -8.70 4.79
N SER A 139 4.67 -8.63 3.74
CA SER A 139 3.29 -8.11 3.84
C SER A 139 2.46 -8.90 4.85
N PHE A 140 2.54 -10.23 4.83
CA PHE A 140 1.83 -11.07 5.79
C PHE A 140 2.33 -10.82 7.23
N ALA A 141 3.64 -10.86 7.46
CA ALA A 141 4.23 -10.69 8.79
C ALA A 141 3.95 -9.29 9.35
N MET A 142 4.05 -8.25 8.53
CA MET A 142 3.76 -6.86 8.89
C MET A 142 2.29 -6.66 9.24
N ASN A 143 1.37 -7.28 8.49
CA ASN A 143 -0.06 -7.23 8.84
C ASN A 143 -0.32 -7.90 10.19
N ALA A 144 0.18 -9.12 10.38
CA ALA A 144 -0.02 -9.86 11.62
C ALA A 144 0.56 -9.11 12.84
N TYR A 145 1.70 -8.44 12.67
CA TYR A 145 2.25 -7.52 13.67
C TYR A 145 1.31 -6.35 13.94
N TYR A 146 0.89 -5.63 12.90
CA TYR A 146 -0.01 -4.49 13.00
C TYR A 146 -1.32 -4.82 13.75
N GLN A 147 -1.96 -5.97 13.44
CA GLN A 147 -3.20 -6.37 14.11
C GLN A 147 -2.97 -6.72 15.59
N SER A 148 -1.90 -7.43 15.90
CA SER A 148 -1.57 -7.82 17.29
C SER A 148 -1.06 -6.66 18.14
N HIS A 149 -0.60 -5.57 17.53
CA HIS A 149 0.00 -4.41 18.20
C HIS A 149 -0.89 -3.16 18.16
N GLY A 150 -2.21 -3.36 18.27
CA GLY A 150 -3.16 -2.29 18.56
C GLY A 150 -3.58 -1.45 17.35
N ARG A 151 -3.24 -1.87 16.13
CA ARG A 151 -3.70 -1.24 14.88
C ARG A 151 -3.38 0.26 14.79
N ILE A 152 -2.27 0.68 15.38
CA ILE A 152 -1.82 2.07 15.38
C ILE A 152 -0.90 2.38 14.19
N GLU A 153 -0.77 3.67 13.85
CA GLU A 153 0.07 4.14 12.74
C GLU A 153 1.51 3.63 12.83
N ASP A 154 2.13 3.76 14.01
CA ASP A 154 3.52 3.35 14.23
C ASP A 154 3.74 1.85 14.03
N ALA A 155 2.74 1.02 14.32
CA ALA A 155 2.84 -0.43 14.16
C ALA A 155 2.89 -0.86 12.69
N CYS A 156 2.43 -0.02 11.75
CA CYS A 156 2.57 -0.29 10.32
C CYS A 156 3.76 0.43 9.69
N ARG A 157 4.54 1.20 10.46
CA ARG A 157 5.54 2.07 9.86
C ARG A 157 6.73 1.30 9.28
N PHE A 158 7.28 0.32 10.01
CA PHE A 158 8.42 -0.52 9.59
C PHE A 158 9.52 0.28 8.86
N GLY A 159 10.07 1.32 9.50
CA GLY A 159 11.11 2.15 8.85
C GLY A 159 10.63 2.93 7.61
N ARG A 160 9.32 3.19 7.50
CA ARG A 160 8.61 3.76 6.33
C ARG A 160 8.56 2.83 5.12
N THR A 161 8.48 1.52 5.37
CA THR A 161 8.30 0.52 4.32
C THR A 161 6.97 -0.23 4.44
N GLY A 162 6.13 0.13 5.41
CA GLY A 162 4.78 -0.41 5.52
C GLY A 162 3.68 0.55 5.07
N CYS A 163 2.57 -0.05 4.66
CA CYS A 163 1.53 0.60 3.91
C CYS A 163 0.13 0.16 4.30
N PHE A 164 -0.75 1.13 4.55
CA PHE A 164 -2.14 0.81 4.86
C PHE A 164 -2.97 0.55 3.61
N VAL A 165 -3.51 -0.65 3.54
CA VAL A 165 -4.47 -1.08 2.52
C VAL A 165 -5.82 -1.41 3.16
N PHE A 166 -6.87 -1.30 2.36
CA PHE A 166 -8.27 -1.44 2.79
C PHE A 166 -9.03 -2.42 1.90
N ILE A 167 -8.30 -3.03 0.96
CA ILE A 167 -8.75 -4.18 0.18
C ILE A 167 -8.12 -5.39 0.86
N ASP A 168 -8.93 -6.41 1.12
CA ASP A 168 -8.47 -7.67 1.70
C ASP A 168 -7.39 -8.28 0.81
N PRO A 169 -6.13 -8.37 1.26
CA PRO A 169 -5.04 -8.93 0.47
C PRO A 169 -5.03 -10.47 0.48
N SER A 170 -5.97 -11.11 1.17
CA SER A 170 -6.10 -12.57 1.21
C SER A 170 -6.29 -13.16 -0.19
N ASN A 171 -5.58 -14.24 -0.49
CA ASN A 171 -5.67 -14.95 -1.75
C ASN A 171 -5.49 -16.45 -1.55
N GLY A 172 -6.40 -17.25 -2.13
CA GLY A 172 -6.37 -18.71 -2.00
C GLY A 172 -6.39 -19.17 -0.55
N SER A 173 -5.37 -19.92 -0.14
CA SER A 173 -5.19 -20.38 1.25
C SER A 173 -4.57 -19.35 2.18
N CYS A 174 -4.03 -18.25 1.64
CA CYS A 174 -3.38 -17.23 2.44
C CYS A 174 -4.38 -16.19 2.93
N ILE A 175 -4.64 -16.18 4.23
CA ILE A 175 -5.65 -15.32 4.86
C ILE A 175 -4.99 -14.28 5.76
N TYR A 176 -5.26 -13.01 5.50
CA TYR A 176 -4.80 -11.88 6.29
C TYR A 176 -5.88 -11.46 7.30
N TYR A 177 -5.65 -11.77 8.58
CA TYR A 177 -6.58 -11.42 9.65
C TYR A 177 -6.63 -9.91 9.93
N THR A 178 -7.73 -9.44 10.54
CA THR A 178 -8.05 -8.04 10.92
C THR A 178 -8.57 -7.91 12.34
#